data_AF-A0A1I8EZ44-F1
#
_entry.id   AF-A0A1I8EZ44-F1
#
_cell.length_a   1.000
_cell.length_b   1.000
_cell.length_c   1.000
_cell.angle_alpha   90.00
_cell.angle_beta   90.00
_cell.angle_gamma   90.00
#
_symmetry.space_group_name_H-M   'P 1'
#
loop_
_entity.id
_entity.type
_entity.pdbx_description
1 polymer ?
#
loop_
_entity_poly.entity_id
_entity_poly.type
_entity_poly.pdbx_seq_one_letter_code
_entity_poly.pdbx_strand_id
1 'polypeptide(L)'
;MTSCVTLPIDIVTSLSQSIRRFLSQMLTTCPITDLHQLWNWDENIPHCLIGNSLENYTRHRNCPETLLCHDMKGGYLDEERLDGCEVTDSTAPFMFFHWWYIDIFVYFSHHFVTIPPLGWINQAHMHGVIVLGTVITEWHSGADICKEFLKNEDGVTKTVQKLVNIAVKYNFEGWLINIENKIEAESIMYLDLFLRMLTNEMRQTVGERSRVIWYDSVTIDGELKWQNELNDKNQRWFDITDGIFLNYIWNVKQLSTSAIRAKHRHRNIFVGIDCFGRGCHGGGGWNCHQAFMYPRQNNLSIALFAPGWIVETMPSREIIINSLRFWDRLVTFVRPHPLTTLPIDTDFSFVL
;
A
#
# COMPACT_ATOMS: atom_id res chain seq x y z
N MET A 1 7.68 20.55 -33.69
CA MET A 1 6.56 19.73 -34.22
C MET A 1 7.11 18.36 -34.54
N THR A 2 7.18 17.50 -33.54
CA THR A 2 7.56 16.09 -33.69
C THR A 2 6.27 15.30 -33.61
N SER A 3 5.92 14.66 -34.72
CA SER A 3 4.68 13.92 -34.93
C SER A 3 4.57 12.76 -33.94
N CYS A 4 3.52 12.81 -33.13
CA CYS A 4 3.05 11.71 -32.30
C CYS A 4 2.55 10.60 -33.24
N VAL A 5 3.19 9.42 -33.20
CA VAL A 5 2.59 8.21 -33.78
C VAL A 5 1.72 7.60 -32.69
N THR A 6 0.48 8.09 -32.59
CA THR A 6 -0.58 7.33 -31.94
C THR A 6 -0.91 6.15 -32.84
N LEU A 7 -0.53 4.93 -32.43
CA LEU A 7 -1.03 3.74 -33.10
C LEU A 7 -2.53 3.61 -32.78
N PRO A 8 -3.41 3.54 -33.79
CA PRO A 8 -4.82 3.23 -33.57
C PRO A 8 -4.96 1.87 -32.91
N ILE A 9 -5.93 1.74 -32.00
CA ILE A 9 -6.31 0.49 -31.31
C ILE A 9 -6.53 -0.67 -32.31
N ASP A 10 -6.88 -0.36 -33.55
CA ASP A 10 -7.12 -1.31 -34.64
C ASP A 10 -5.87 -2.02 -35.21
N ILE A 11 -4.64 -1.60 -34.86
CA ILE A 11 -3.41 -2.29 -35.32
C ILE A 11 -3.02 -3.42 -34.35
N VAL A 12 -3.42 -3.33 -33.08
CA VAL A 12 -3.05 -4.34 -32.06
C VAL A 12 -3.72 -5.68 -32.36
N THR A 13 -4.89 -5.68 -32.99
CA THR A 13 -5.63 -6.89 -33.39
C THR A 13 -5.00 -7.66 -34.56
N SER A 14 -4.07 -7.06 -35.32
CA SER A 14 -3.35 -7.73 -36.42
C SER A 14 -1.94 -8.24 -36.05
N LEU A 15 -1.47 -7.97 -34.83
CA LEU A 15 -0.13 -8.36 -34.39
C LEU A 15 -0.08 -9.85 -34.02
N SER A 16 1.05 -10.50 -34.31
CA SER A 16 1.30 -11.87 -33.85
C SER A 16 1.23 -11.94 -32.32
N GLN A 17 0.83 -13.10 -31.80
CA GLN A 17 0.72 -13.33 -30.36
C GLN A 17 2.05 -13.07 -29.62
N SER A 18 3.19 -13.28 -30.30
CA SER A 18 4.53 -12.97 -29.78
C SER A 18 4.80 -11.47 -29.67
N ILE A 19 4.36 -10.66 -30.64
CA ILE A 19 4.54 -9.20 -30.61
C ILE A 19 3.60 -8.58 -29.58
N ARG A 20 2.37 -9.06 -29.44
CA ARG A 20 1.47 -8.60 -28.37
C ARG A 20 2.05 -8.90 -26.99
N ARG A 21 2.57 -10.11 -26.78
CA ARG A 21 3.17 -10.50 -25.51
C ARG A 21 4.44 -9.69 -25.18
N PHE A 22 5.24 -9.34 -26.19
CA PHE A 22 6.40 -8.45 -26.05
C PHE A 22 5.99 -7.01 -25.73
N LEU A 23 4.98 -6.47 -26.44
CA LEU A 23 4.45 -5.14 -26.17
C LEU A 23 3.77 -5.05 -24.81
N SER A 24 3.02 -6.07 -24.38
CA SER A 24 2.44 -6.08 -23.04
C SER A 24 3.51 -6.07 -21.95
N GLN A 25 4.67 -6.73 -22.14
CA GLN A 25 5.76 -6.67 -21.15
C GLN A 25 6.40 -5.29 -21.06
N MET A 26 6.37 -4.51 -22.14
CA MET A 26 6.81 -3.09 -22.14
C MET A 26 5.76 -2.13 -21.57
N LEU A 27 4.53 -2.58 -21.35
CA LEU A 27 3.37 -1.78 -20.97
C LEU A 27 2.79 -2.21 -19.61
N THR A 28 3.58 -2.86 -18.78
CA THR A 28 3.19 -3.27 -17.42
C THR A 28 4.09 -2.59 -16.40
N THR A 29 3.51 -2.17 -15.27
CA THR A 29 4.30 -1.78 -14.10
C THR A 29 4.97 -3.03 -13.53
N CYS A 30 6.29 -2.98 -13.38
CA CYS A 30 7.08 -4.06 -12.79
C CYS A 30 7.61 -3.64 -11.42
N PRO A 31 7.77 -4.58 -10.48
CA PRO A 31 8.50 -4.32 -9.25
C PRO A 31 9.99 -4.10 -9.53
N ILE A 32 10.67 -3.47 -8.57
CA ILE A 32 12.14 -3.42 -8.53
C ILE A 32 12.60 -4.48 -7.52
N THR A 33 13.45 -5.41 -7.96
CA THR A 33 13.79 -6.60 -7.17
C THR A 33 15.08 -6.47 -6.36
N ASP A 34 15.94 -5.52 -6.71
CA ASP A 34 17.24 -5.33 -6.06
C ASP A 34 17.70 -3.87 -6.07
N LEU A 35 18.74 -3.59 -5.28
CA LEU A 35 19.25 -2.23 -5.06
C LEU A 35 19.93 -1.65 -6.32
N HIS A 36 20.53 -2.48 -7.17
CA HIS A 36 21.14 -2.02 -8.41
C HIS A 36 20.08 -1.54 -9.39
N GLN A 37 18.97 -2.28 -9.53
CA GLN A 37 17.81 -1.84 -10.31
C GLN A 37 17.25 -0.52 -9.78
N LEU A 38 17.08 -0.39 -8.45
CA LEU A 38 16.57 0.86 -7.84
C LEU A 38 17.48 2.05 -8.15
N TRP A 39 18.78 1.90 -7.93
CA TRP A 39 19.76 2.97 -8.10
C TRP A 39 19.99 3.36 -9.56
N ASN A 40 19.71 2.46 -10.51
CA ASN A 40 19.76 2.74 -11.94
C ASN A 40 18.38 3.02 -12.55
N TRP A 41 17.29 2.98 -11.77
CA TRP A 41 15.94 3.27 -12.26
C TRP A 41 15.92 4.65 -12.91
N ASP A 42 15.34 4.74 -14.11
CA ASP A 42 15.25 5.96 -14.89
C ASP A 42 13.80 6.43 -15.05
N GLU A 43 13.64 7.73 -15.25
CA GLU A 43 12.32 8.38 -15.29
C GLU A 43 11.59 8.25 -16.65
N ASN A 44 12.18 7.57 -17.65
CA ASN A 44 11.59 7.41 -18.98
C ASN A 44 10.64 6.21 -19.03
N ILE A 45 9.63 6.23 -18.16
CA ILE A 45 8.55 5.25 -18.19
C ILE A 45 7.52 5.59 -19.29
N PRO A 46 6.84 4.59 -19.88
CA PRO A 46 5.71 4.83 -20.78
C PRO A 46 4.64 5.72 -20.13
N HIS A 47 4.15 6.71 -20.87
CA HIS A 47 3.13 7.65 -20.36
C HIS A 47 1.83 6.94 -19.96
N CYS A 48 1.51 5.81 -20.57
CA CYS A 48 0.35 4.99 -20.23
C CYS A 48 0.47 4.28 -18.87
N LEU A 49 1.58 4.44 -18.14
CA LEU A 49 1.76 3.92 -16.77
C LEU A 49 1.67 5.02 -15.69
N ILE A 50 1.45 6.27 -16.09
CA ILE A 50 1.37 7.40 -15.16
C ILE A 50 -0.08 7.56 -14.69
N GLY A 51 -0.29 7.51 -13.37
CA GLY A 51 -1.60 7.66 -12.74
C GLY A 51 -2.25 9.02 -12.98
N ASN A 52 -3.58 9.04 -13.02
CA ASN A 52 -4.39 10.26 -13.06
C ASN A 52 -4.22 11.08 -11.77
N SER A 53 -4.59 12.36 -11.79
CA SER A 53 -4.55 13.19 -10.57
C SER A 53 -5.53 12.69 -9.51
N LEU A 54 -5.16 12.83 -8.24
CA LEU A 54 -6.02 12.54 -7.10
C LEU A 54 -7.14 13.58 -7.01
N GLU A 55 -8.39 13.15 -7.14
CA GLU A 55 -9.57 14.02 -7.15
C GLU A 55 -10.30 13.99 -5.80
N ASN A 56 -10.94 15.10 -5.42
CA ASN A 56 -11.83 15.18 -4.25
C ASN A 56 -11.23 14.75 -2.89
N TYR A 57 -9.90 14.60 -2.79
CA TYR A 57 -9.22 14.20 -1.56
C TYR A 57 -9.44 15.20 -0.43
N THR A 58 -9.90 14.70 0.71
CA THR A 58 -10.04 15.49 1.94
C THR A 58 -9.53 14.69 3.13
N ARG A 59 -8.47 15.18 3.77
CA ARG A 59 -7.95 14.54 4.99
C ARG A 59 -8.76 14.93 6.23
N HIS A 60 -9.43 13.97 6.84
CA HIS A 60 -10.20 14.18 8.07
C HIS A 60 -9.38 13.89 9.34
N ARG A 61 -8.51 14.82 9.76
CA ARG A 61 -7.62 14.66 10.95
C ARG A 61 -8.33 14.39 12.28
N ASN A 62 -9.63 14.69 12.35
CA ASN A 62 -10.45 14.51 13.55
C ASN A 62 -11.09 13.11 13.66
N CYS A 63 -10.87 12.24 12.68
CA CYS A 63 -11.41 10.88 12.65
C CYS A 63 -10.29 9.87 12.40
N PRO A 64 -10.37 8.66 12.96
CA PRO A 64 -9.43 7.61 12.61
C PRO A 64 -9.65 7.15 11.16
N GLU A 65 -8.55 6.87 10.47
CA GLU A 65 -8.49 6.47 9.06
C GLU A 65 -8.62 4.92 8.94
N THR A 66 -9.09 4.44 7.78
CA THR A 66 -9.03 3.02 7.38
C THR A 66 -8.00 2.88 6.27
N LEU A 67 -6.96 2.09 6.52
CA LEU A 67 -5.97 1.67 5.53
C LEU A 67 -6.32 0.26 5.05
N LEU A 68 -6.34 0.03 3.74
CA LEU A 68 -6.45 -1.29 3.12
C LEU A 68 -5.10 -1.67 2.50
N CYS A 69 -4.50 -2.75 2.99
CA CYS A 69 -3.27 -3.30 2.44
C CYS A 69 -3.64 -4.60 1.73
N HIS A 70 -3.68 -4.58 0.38
CA HIS A 70 -4.48 -5.56 -0.36
C HIS A 70 -3.96 -7.00 -0.27
N ASP A 71 -2.64 -7.18 -0.21
CA ASP A 71 -1.89 -8.46 -0.23
C ASP A 71 -2.66 -9.61 -0.90
N MET A 72 -2.47 -9.74 -2.21
CA MET A 72 -3.21 -10.65 -3.06
C MET A 72 -2.24 -11.47 -3.90
N LYS A 73 -2.05 -12.76 -3.56
CA LYS A 73 -1.21 -13.73 -4.31
C LYS A 73 0.18 -13.21 -4.73
N GLY A 74 0.80 -12.37 -3.92
CA GLY A 74 2.12 -11.79 -4.21
C GLY A 74 2.13 -10.58 -5.15
N GLY A 75 0.96 -10.10 -5.59
CA GLY A 75 0.80 -8.93 -6.47
C GLY A 75 1.28 -9.15 -7.91
N TYR A 76 1.07 -8.14 -8.75
CA TYR A 76 1.45 -8.08 -10.16
C TYR A 76 0.84 -9.22 -10.97
N LEU A 77 -0.45 -9.43 -10.74
CA LEU A 77 -1.21 -10.50 -11.37
C LEU A 77 -1.55 -10.15 -12.82
N ASP A 78 -1.79 -11.17 -13.64
CA ASP A 78 -2.08 -10.99 -15.08
C ASP A 78 -3.33 -10.14 -15.32
N GLU A 79 -4.27 -10.09 -14.36
CA GLU A 79 -5.46 -9.25 -14.39
C GLU A 79 -5.21 -7.75 -14.09
N GLU A 80 -4.05 -7.37 -13.58
CA GLU A 80 -3.73 -5.98 -13.18
C GLU A 80 -3.03 -5.19 -14.30
N ARG A 81 -3.04 -5.74 -15.51
CA ARG A 81 -2.48 -5.13 -16.72
C ARG A 81 -3.38 -4.01 -17.22
N LEU A 82 -2.83 -3.16 -18.09
CA LEU A 82 -3.56 -2.01 -18.65
C LEU A 82 -4.80 -2.39 -19.45
N ASP A 83 -4.83 -3.58 -20.03
CA ASP A 83 -5.95 -4.15 -20.77
C ASP A 83 -6.91 -4.97 -19.90
N GLY A 84 -6.63 -5.06 -18.60
CA GLY A 84 -7.45 -5.76 -17.62
C GLY A 84 -7.56 -7.26 -17.85
N CYS A 85 -8.61 -7.85 -17.29
CA CYS A 85 -9.03 -9.19 -17.61
C CYS A 85 -10.55 -9.30 -17.76
N GLU A 86 -11.00 -10.27 -18.55
CA GLU A 86 -12.40 -10.68 -18.54
C GLU A 86 -12.69 -11.53 -17.30
N VAL A 87 -13.71 -11.14 -16.52
CA VAL A 87 -14.20 -11.93 -15.39
C VAL A 87 -14.99 -13.12 -15.95
N THR A 88 -14.52 -14.33 -15.65
CA THR A 88 -15.14 -15.59 -16.10
C THR A 88 -15.35 -16.53 -14.90
N ASP A 89 -16.05 -17.65 -15.09
CA ASP A 89 -16.19 -18.67 -14.03
C ASP A 89 -14.83 -19.19 -13.51
N SER A 90 -13.78 -19.11 -14.34
CA SER A 90 -12.41 -19.50 -14.00
C SER A 90 -11.49 -18.34 -13.60
N THR A 91 -11.90 -17.08 -13.82
CA THR A 91 -11.10 -15.89 -13.56
C THR A 91 -11.74 -15.08 -12.43
N ALA A 92 -11.16 -15.12 -11.24
CA ALA A 92 -11.60 -14.33 -10.10
C ALA A 92 -10.51 -13.30 -9.74
N PRO A 93 -10.48 -12.13 -10.42
CA PRO A 93 -9.56 -11.09 -10.04
C PRO A 93 -9.96 -10.50 -8.69
N PHE A 94 -8.99 -9.94 -7.97
CA PHE A 94 -9.30 -9.16 -6.78
C PHE A 94 -9.92 -7.81 -7.19
N MET A 95 -11.21 -7.66 -6.92
CA MET A 95 -11.95 -6.43 -7.16
C MET A 95 -12.28 -5.75 -5.83
N PHE A 96 -11.98 -4.46 -5.74
CA PHE A 96 -12.34 -3.65 -4.58
C PHE A 96 -13.36 -2.58 -4.94
N PHE A 97 -14.54 -2.66 -4.32
CA PHE A 97 -15.68 -1.77 -4.61
C PHE A 97 -15.83 -0.64 -3.60
N HIS A 98 -15.37 -0.83 -2.38
CA HIS A 98 -15.75 0.00 -1.24
C HIS A 98 -14.76 1.13 -0.98
N TRP A 99 -14.28 1.77 -2.05
CA TRP A 99 -13.32 2.88 -1.98
C TRP A 99 -13.79 3.99 -1.05
N TRP A 100 -15.10 4.27 -1.00
CA TRP A 100 -15.71 5.25 -0.09
C TRP A 100 -15.66 4.88 1.39
N TYR A 101 -15.13 3.71 1.78
CA TYR A 101 -14.94 3.32 3.19
C TYR A 101 -13.48 3.32 3.64
N ILE A 102 -12.54 3.63 2.75
CA ILE A 102 -11.12 3.66 3.06
C ILE A 102 -10.50 5.03 2.78
N ASP A 103 -9.43 5.34 3.50
CA ASP A 103 -8.69 6.59 3.36
C ASP A 103 -7.35 6.38 2.62
N ILE A 104 -6.77 5.18 2.77
CA ILE A 104 -5.44 4.82 2.25
C ILE A 104 -5.52 3.43 1.63
N PHE A 105 -5.05 3.30 0.40
CA PHE A 105 -4.81 2.01 -0.25
C PHE A 105 -3.31 1.75 -0.35
N VAL A 106 -2.88 0.57 0.08
CA VAL A 106 -1.49 0.11 -0.07
C VAL A 106 -1.48 -1.04 -1.04
N TYR A 107 -0.76 -0.86 -2.14
CA TYR A 107 -0.42 -1.94 -3.06
C TYR A 107 0.82 -2.68 -2.51
N PHE A 108 0.65 -3.97 -2.22
CA PHE A 108 1.55 -4.78 -1.43
C PHE A 108 1.99 -6.00 -2.23
N SER A 109 3.30 -6.24 -2.23
CA SER A 109 3.90 -7.44 -2.77
C SER A 109 5.13 -7.81 -1.93
N HIS A 110 5.71 -8.97 -2.21
CA HIS A 110 6.96 -9.42 -1.56
C HIS A 110 8.21 -9.06 -2.39
N HIS A 111 8.11 -8.06 -3.26
CA HIS A 111 9.25 -7.52 -4.00
C HIS A 111 9.85 -6.29 -3.31
N PHE A 112 11.18 -6.14 -3.38
CA PHE A 112 11.92 -5.10 -2.67
C PHE A 112 11.27 -3.71 -2.73
N VAL A 113 11.00 -3.20 -3.94
CA VAL A 113 10.18 -1.99 -4.12
C VAL A 113 9.00 -2.31 -5.03
N THR A 114 7.82 -2.10 -4.47
CA THR A 114 6.51 -2.36 -5.05
C THR A 114 5.91 -1.04 -5.52
N ILE A 115 5.87 -0.86 -6.83
CA ILE A 115 5.21 0.25 -7.52
C ILE A 115 3.75 -0.14 -7.82
N PRO A 116 2.74 0.63 -7.36
CA PRO A 116 1.34 0.34 -7.66
C PRO A 116 1.03 0.37 -9.17
N PRO A 117 0.30 -0.64 -9.73
CA PRO A 117 -0.19 -0.60 -11.11
C PRO A 117 -1.16 0.55 -11.36
N LEU A 118 -1.22 1.02 -12.62
CA LEU A 118 -2.05 2.16 -13.03
C LEU A 118 -3.52 1.99 -12.64
N GLY A 119 -4.11 0.81 -12.88
CA GLY A 119 -5.53 0.55 -12.60
C GLY A 119 -5.87 0.84 -11.13
N TRP A 120 -5.03 0.39 -10.20
CA TRP A 120 -5.18 0.65 -8.78
C TRP A 120 -5.04 2.14 -8.42
N ILE A 121 -4.04 2.83 -9.00
CA ILE A 121 -3.86 4.27 -8.78
C ILE A 121 -5.10 5.05 -9.24
N ASN A 122 -5.56 4.80 -10.46
CA ASN A 122 -6.68 5.53 -11.05
C ASN A 122 -7.99 5.28 -10.30
N GLN A 123 -8.28 4.03 -9.94
CA GLN A 123 -9.49 3.69 -9.17
C GLN A 123 -9.48 4.36 -7.79
N ALA A 124 -8.36 4.33 -7.07
CA ALA A 124 -8.24 4.99 -5.77
C ALA A 124 -8.39 6.51 -5.90
N HIS A 125 -7.70 7.11 -6.88
CA HIS A 125 -7.68 8.56 -7.09
C HIS A 125 -9.04 9.14 -7.47
N MET A 126 -9.81 8.42 -8.29
CA MET A 126 -11.21 8.77 -8.61
C MET A 126 -12.10 8.86 -7.37
N HIS A 127 -11.79 8.08 -6.33
CA HIS A 127 -12.53 8.06 -5.07
C HIS A 127 -11.89 8.91 -3.97
N GLY A 128 -10.88 9.72 -4.29
CA GLY A 128 -10.17 10.54 -3.31
C GLY A 128 -9.40 9.75 -2.26
N VAL A 129 -8.95 8.55 -2.60
CA VAL A 129 -8.13 7.67 -1.76
C VAL A 129 -6.67 7.80 -2.17
N ILE A 130 -5.76 8.03 -1.20
CA ILE A 130 -4.32 8.07 -1.49
C ILE A 130 -3.77 6.66 -1.67
N VAL A 131 -2.72 6.54 -2.51
CA VAL A 131 -2.10 5.25 -2.80
C VAL A 131 -0.66 5.21 -2.30
N LEU A 132 -0.31 4.12 -1.62
CA LEU A 132 1.06 3.83 -1.21
C LEU A 132 1.59 2.61 -1.95
N GLY A 133 2.84 2.69 -2.41
CA GLY A 133 3.65 1.52 -2.72
C GLY A 133 4.18 0.87 -1.44
N THR A 134 4.95 -0.20 -1.60
CA THR A 134 5.59 -0.91 -0.49
C THR A 134 7.10 -1.01 -0.72
N VAL A 135 7.89 -0.68 0.30
CA VAL A 135 9.31 -1.04 0.38
C VAL A 135 9.43 -2.14 1.42
N ILE A 136 9.81 -3.34 0.99
CA ILE A 136 9.92 -4.50 1.87
C ILE A 136 11.28 -5.16 1.75
N THR A 137 11.85 -5.58 2.87
CA THR A 137 13.07 -6.39 2.88
C THR A 137 12.82 -7.61 3.78
N GLU A 138 13.08 -8.81 3.27
CA GLU A 138 12.76 -10.05 3.97
C GLU A 138 13.96 -10.99 3.99
N TRP A 139 14.10 -11.74 5.09
CA TRP A 139 15.07 -12.83 5.22
C TRP A 139 16.53 -12.38 5.02
N HIS A 140 17.39 -13.30 4.57
CA HIS A 140 18.81 -13.04 4.37
C HIS A 140 19.06 -12.03 3.23
N SER A 141 18.36 -12.17 2.11
CA SER A 141 18.48 -11.25 0.96
C SER A 141 18.07 -9.82 1.32
N GLY A 142 17.03 -9.66 2.15
CA GLY A 142 16.64 -8.34 2.65
C GLY A 142 17.70 -7.71 3.55
N ALA A 143 18.34 -8.51 4.41
CA ALA A 143 19.44 -8.05 5.24
C ALA A 143 20.63 -7.55 4.41
N ASP A 144 20.97 -8.24 3.31
CA ASP A 144 22.03 -7.81 2.40
C ASP A 144 21.69 -6.48 1.70
N ILE A 145 20.44 -6.30 1.25
CA ILE A 145 19.95 -5.03 0.69
C ILE A 145 20.09 -3.92 1.73
N CYS A 146 19.57 -4.12 2.94
CA CYS A 146 19.66 -3.16 4.04
C CYS A 146 21.11 -2.80 4.35
N LYS A 147 22.01 -3.78 4.42
CA LYS A 147 23.42 -3.56 4.70
C LYS A 147 24.07 -2.61 3.70
N GLU A 148 23.74 -2.73 2.42
CA GLU A 148 24.32 -1.86 1.39
C GLU A 148 23.72 -0.46 1.39
N PHE A 149 22.38 -0.32 1.41
CA PHE A 149 21.79 1.02 1.33
C PHE A 149 21.86 1.81 2.65
N LEU A 150 21.99 1.13 3.79
CA LEU A 150 22.21 1.72 5.12
C LEU A 150 23.68 1.75 5.54
N LYS A 151 24.61 1.60 4.59
CA LYS A 151 26.06 1.62 4.86
C LYS A 151 26.57 3.00 5.25
N ASN A 152 26.01 4.04 4.62
CA ASN A 152 26.40 5.44 4.80
C ASN A 152 25.29 6.38 4.30
N GLU A 153 25.48 7.68 4.52
CA GLU A 153 24.54 8.72 4.11
C GLU A 153 24.32 8.81 2.60
N ASP A 154 25.33 8.50 1.77
CA ASP A 154 25.19 8.51 0.31
C ASP A 154 24.23 7.41 -0.18
N GLY A 155 24.39 6.18 0.34
CA GLY A 155 23.48 5.06 0.07
C GLY A 155 22.03 5.36 0.47
N VAL A 156 21.84 5.97 1.63
CA VAL A 156 20.52 6.41 2.10
C VAL A 156 19.94 7.48 1.18
N THR A 157 20.69 8.56 0.93
CA THR A 157 20.25 9.70 0.11
C THR A 157 19.85 9.25 -1.29
N LYS A 158 20.69 8.43 -1.93
CA LYS A 158 20.42 7.90 -3.27
C LYS A 158 19.15 7.03 -3.30
N THR A 159 18.93 6.22 -2.28
CA THR A 159 17.75 5.35 -2.16
C THR A 159 16.49 6.18 -1.97
N VAL A 160 16.50 7.16 -1.06
CA VAL A 160 15.39 8.09 -0.85
C VAL A 160 15.03 8.84 -2.13
N GLN A 161 16.02 9.42 -2.81
CA GLN A 161 15.80 10.16 -4.05
C GLN A 161 15.10 9.29 -5.12
N LYS A 162 15.50 8.02 -5.26
CA LYS A 162 14.85 7.11 -6.21
C LYS A 162 13.42 6.78 -5.83
N LEU A 163 13.15 6.50 -4.56
CA LEU A 163 11.78 6.24 -4.09
C LEU A 163 10.86 7.46 -4.26
N VAL A 164 11.36 8.67 -3.99
CA VAL A 164 10.61 9.91 -4.22
C VAL A 164 10.33 10.11 -5.71
N ASN A 165 11.34 9.95 -6.57
CA ASN A 165 11.19 10.10 -8.02
C ASN A 165 10.19 9.10 -8.60
N ILE A 166 10.22 7.83 -8.14
CA ILE A 166 9.26 6.80 -8.55
C ILE A 166 7.85 7.21 -8.16
N ALA A 167 7.62 7.61 -6.89
CA ALA A 167 6.31 8.02 -6.42
C ALA A 167 5.74 9.21 -7.20
N VAL A 168 6.57 10.23 -7.47
CA VAL A 168 6.18 11.39 -8.28
C VAL A 168 5.89 10.99 -9.72
N LYS A 169 6.72 10.14 -10.32
CA LYS A 169 6.61 9.80 -11.75
C LYS A 169 5.39 8.94 -12.05
N TYR A 170 5.11 7.95 -11.21
CA TYR A 170 3.91 7.11 -11.32
C TYR A 170 2.67 7.78 -10.72
N ASN A 171 2.85 8.88 -10.00
CA ASN A 171 1.82 9.71 -9.38
C ASN A 171 1.04 8.96 -8.26
N PHE A 172 1.75 8.57 -7.19
CA PHE A 172 1.17 8.06 -5.94
C PHE A 172 1.83 8.71 -4.70
N GLU A 173 1.21 8.60 -3.54
CA GLU A 173 1.47 9.48 -2.39
C GLU A 173 2.52 9.00 -1.38
N GLY A 174 3.07 7.80 -1.52
CA GLY A 174 4.19 7.36 -0.68
C GLY A 174 4.26 5.87 -0.43
N TRP A 175 4.68 5.50 0.77
CA TRP A 175 5.29 4.19 1.00
C TRP A 175 4.91 3.59 2.35
N LEU A 176 4.49 2.32 2.33
CA LEU A 176 4.62 1.44 3.48
C LEU A 176 6.06 0.93 3.53
N ILE A 177 6.73 1.09 4.67
CA ILE A 177 8.08 0.56 4.91
C ILE A 177 7.97 -0.65 5.83
N ASN A 178 8.28 -1.83 5.30
CA ASN A 178 8.21 -3.10 6.01
C ASN A 178 9.56 -3.83 6.02
N ILE A 179 10.35 -3.65 7.08
CA ILE A 179 11.65 -4.30 7.20
C ILE A 179 11.49 -5.57 8.04
N GLU A 180 11.48 -6.74 7.39
CA GLU A 180 11.26 -8.07 8.00
C GLU A 180 12.57 -8.87 8.08
N ASN A 181 13.67 -8.17 8.41
CA ASN A 181 14.97 -8.75 8.70
C ASN A 181 15.69 -7.94 9.79
N LYS A 182 16.68 -8.57 10.44
CA LYS A 182 17.54 -7.89 11.41
C LYS A 182 18.36 -6.79 10.73
N ILE A 183 18.64 -5.71 11.46
CA ILE A 183 19.53 -4.62 11.06
C ILE A 183 20.74 -4.60 11.99
N GLU A 184 21.93 -4.44 11.41
CA GLU A 184 23.19 -4.33 12.18
C GLU A 184 23.17 -3.05 13.03
N ALA A 185 23.72 -3.12 14.26
CA ALA A 185 23.66 -2.00 15.21
C ALA A 185 24.28 -0.72 14.65
N GLU A 186 25.35 -0.83 13.85
CA GLU A 186 25.99 0.31 13.20
C GLU A 186 25.11 0.95 12.10
N SER A 187 24.17 0.19 11.52
CA SER A 187 23.26 0.67 10.46
C SER A 187 21.99 1.32 10.99
N ILE A 188 21.69 1.23 12.29
CA ILE A 188 20.46 1.78 12.88
C ILE A 188 20.36 3.29 12.72
N MET A 189 21.48 4.01 12.86
CA MET A 189 21.49 5.46 12.65
C MET A 189 21.14 5.85 11.19
N TYR A 190 21.47 4.97 10.23
CA TYR A 190 21.13 5.18 8.83
C TYR A 190 19.69 4.77 8.52
N LEU A 191 19.11 3.80 9.25
CA LEU A 191 17.67 3.52 9.17
C LEU A 191 16.84 4.72 9.66
N ASP A 192 17.25 5.35 10.78
CA ASP A 192 16.67 6.60 11.26
C ASP A 192 16.75 7.70 10.19
N LEU A 193 17.95 7.88 9.63
CA LEU A 193 18.19 8.85 8.57
C LEU A 193 17.28 8.59 7.35
N PHE A 194 17.20 7.33 6.90
CA PHE A 194 16.36 6.90 5.78
C PHE A 194 14.89 7.23 6.00
N LEU A 195 14.31 6.81 7.12
CA LEU A 195 12.90 7.05 7.43
C LEU A 195 12.59 8.54 7.53
N ARG A 196 13.47 9.31 8.20
CA ARG A 196 13.31 10.75 8.35
C ARG A 196 13.44 11.49 7.01
N MET A 197 14.44 11.16 6.20
CA MET A 197 14.65 11.77 4.88
C MET A 197 13.50 11.44 3.94
N LEU A 198 13.11 10.18 3.83
CA LEU A 198 11.99 9.76 2.97
C LEU A 198 10.70 10.48 3.35
N THR A 199 10.37 10.54 4.64
CA THR A 199 9.17 11.23 5.12
C THR A 199 9.20 12.72 4.77
N ASN A 200 10.34 13.39 5.00
CA ASN A 200 10.48 14.81 4.72
C ASN A 200 10.47 15.14 3.22
N GLU A 201 11.19 14.38 2.39
CA GLU A 201 11.26 14.62 0.96
C GLU A 201 9.94 14.29 0.25
N MET A 202 9.26 13.21 0.65
CA MET A 202 7.90 12.94 0.18
C MET A 202 6.96 14.10 0.55
N ARG A 203 7.04 14.62 1.78
CA ARG A 203 6.21 15.77 2.19
C ARG A 203 6.52 17.04 1.40
N GLN A 204 7.79 17.33 1.17
CA GLN A 204 8.21 18.50 0.40
C GLN A 204 7.75 18.42 -1.06
N THR A 205 7.78 17.22 -1.65
CA THR A 205 7.52 17.04 -3.08
C THR A 205 6.04 16.82 -3.39
N VAL A 206 5.35 16.01 -2.58
CA VAL A 206 3.95 15.61 -2.81
C VAL A 206 2.95 16.44 -2.00
N GLY A 207 3.41 17.11 -0.93
CA GLY A 207 2.59 17.97 -0.07
C GLY A 207 1.81 17.18 1.00
N GLU A 208 0.77 17.79 1.56
CA GLU A 208 0.05 17.27 2.73
C GLU A 208 -0.63 15.90 2.54
N ARG A 209 -0.79 15.44 1.30
CA ARG A 209 -1.30 14.11 0.97
C ARG A 209 -0.25 13.00 1.11
N SER A 210 1.04 13.33 1.17
CA SER A 210 2.13 12.34 1.25
C SER A 210 2.04 11.46 2.50
N ARG A 211 2.34 10.17 2.40
CA ARG A 211 2.45 9.31 3.60
C ARG A 211 3.64 8.36 3.52
N VAL A 212 4.41 8.31 4.60
CA VAL A 212 5.35 7.23 4.89
C VAL A 212 4.90 6.54 6.17
N ILE A 213 4.56 5.25 6.08
CA ILE A 213 4.05 4.47 7.20
C ILE A 213 5.06 3.37 7.54
N TRP A 214 5.45 3.30 8.80
CA TRP A 214 6.35 2.25 9.30
C TRP A 214 5.55 1.02 9.74
N TYR A 215 5.92 -0.19 9.31
CA TYR A 215 5.37 -1.41 9.87
C TYR A 215 6.09 -1.79 11.17
N ASP A 216 5.36 -2.22 12.19
CA ASP A 216 5.90 -2.59 13.52
C ASP A 216 6.74 -3.87 13.48
N SER A 217 7.96 -3.79 12.96
CA SER A 217 8.89 -4.92 12.79
C SER A 217 10.21 -4.73 13.54
N VAL A 218 11.18 -4.01 12.97
CA VAL A 218 12.51 -3.80 13.54
C VAL A 218 12.45 -2.78 14.67
N THR A 219 13.01 -3.15 15.81
CA THR A 219 13.12 -2.27 16.99
C THR A 219 14.26 -1.26 16.85
N ILE A 220 14.33 -0.27 17.73
CA ILE A 220 15.45 0.68 17.81
C ILE A 220 16.81 0.01 18.07
N ASP A 221 16.82 -1.23 18.55
CA ASP A 221 18.04 -2.01 18.77
C ASP A 221 18.45 -2.83 17.53
N GLY A 222 17.67 -2.77 16.44
CA GLY A 222 17.89 -3.51 15.20
C GLY A 222 17.36 -4.94 15.17
N GLU A 223 16.75 -5.41 16.27
CA GLU A 223 16.13 -6.73 16.31
C GLU A 223 14.77 -6.72 15.61
N LEU A 224 14.53 -7.72 14.75
CA LEU A 224 13.21 -8.01 14.18
C LEU A 224 12.30 -8.58 15.27
N LYS A 225 11.40 -7.75 15.81
CA LYS A 225 10.47 -8.15 16.86
C LYS A 225 9.23 -7.26 16.84
N TRP A 226 8.12 -7.80 16.37
CA TRP A 226 6.83 -7.12 16.41
C TRP A 226 6.37 -6.86 17.85
N GLN A 227 6.00 -5.63 18.17
CA GLN A 227 5.57 -5.22 19.51
C GLN A 227 4.06 -5.36 19.72
N ASN A 228 3.29 -5.30 18.63
CA ASN A 228 1.82 -5.26 18.60
C ASN A 228 1.24 -4.01 19.31
N GLU A 229 2.08 -3.03 19.60
CA GLU A 229 1.75 -1.81 20.33
C GLU A 229 2.80 -0.73 20.03
N LEU A 230 2.44 0.53 20.23
CA LEU A 230 3.42 1.61 20.29
C LEU A 230 4.08 1.62 21.68
N ASN A 231 5.39 1.42 21.75
CA ASN A 231 6.16 1.44 23.00
C ASN A 231 7.58 2.01 22.78
N ASP A 232 8.45 1.95 23.79
CA ASP A 232 9.80 2.52 23.70
C ASP A 232 10.66 1.93 22.57
N LYS A 233 10.34 0.72 22.10
CA LYS A 233 11.13 0.00 21.08
C LYS A 233 10.84 0.40 19.64
N ASN A 234 9.71 1.05 19.38
CA ASN A 234 9.31 1.51 18.04
C ASN A 234 8.84 2.98 18.01
N GLN A 235 8.78 3.66 19.18
CA GLN A 235 8.40 5.07 19.28
C GLN A 235 9.23 5.96 18.34
N ARG A 236 10.53 5.70 18.25
CA ARG A 236 11.43 6.51 17.43
C ARG A 236 11.00 6.52 15.96
N TRP A 237 10.61 5.36 15.43
CA TRP A 237 10.14 5.21 14.05
C TRP A 237 8.82 5.94 13.84
N PHE A 238 7.87 5.78 14.75
CA PHE A 238 6.59 6.51 14.72
C PHE A 238 6.76 8.03 14.77
N ASP A 239 7.73 8.54 15.53
CA ASP A 239 7.98 9.97 15.67
C ASP A 239 8.51 10.62 14.38
N ILE A 240 9.25 9.86 13.56
CA ILE A 240 9.89 10.37 12.33
C ILE A 240 9.17 10.01 11.03
N THR A 241 8.12 9.18 11.10
CA THR A 241 7.23 8.84 9.97
C THR A 241 5.83 9.43 10.15
N ASP A 242 4.97 9.33 9.13
CA ASP A 242 3.59 9.84 9.20
C ASP A 242 2.68 8.95 10.06
N GLY A 243 3.04 7.69 10.28
CA GLY A 243 2.30 6.75 11.12
C GLY A 243 2.99 5.40 11.27
N ILE A 244 2.39 4.57 12.12
CA ILE A 244 2.83 3.19 12.36
C ILE A 244 1.69 2.22 12.10
N PHE A 245 1.96 1.18 11.33
CA PHE A 245 1.11 0.01 11.15
C PHE A 245 1.56 -1.04 12.19
N LEU A 246 0.76 -1.22 13.25
CA LEU A 246 1.02 -2.21 14.29
C LEU A 246 0.72 -3.64 13.79
N ASN A 247 1.56 -4.58 14.19
CA ASN A 247 1.33 -6.00 13.92
C ASN A 247 -0.02 -6.49 14.51
N TYR A 248 -0.56 -7.56 13.95
CA TYR A 248 -1.95 -7.99 14.16
C TYR A 248 -2.19 -8.88 15.40
N ILE A 249 -1.18 -9.19 16.21
CA ILE A 249 -1.29 -10.04 17.41
C ILE A 249 -1.35 -9.18 18.70
N TRP A 250 -2.21 -8.17 18.69
CA TRP A 250 -2.42 -7.24 19.80
C TRP A 250 -3.48 -7.73 20.78
N ASN A 251 -3.48 -7.15 21.99
CA ASN A 251 -4.58 -7.25 22.96
C ASN A 251 -5.18 -5.88 23.30
N VAL A 252 -6.36 -5.87 23.94
CA VAL A 252 -7.11 -4.63 24.22
C VAL A 252 -6.31 -3.63 25.08
N LYS A 253 -5.50 -4.11 26.03
CA LYS A 253 -4.66 -3.24 26.88
C LYS A 253 -3.59 -2.53 26.05
N GLN A 254 -2.96 -3.25 25.12
CA GLN A 254 -1.95 -2.68 24.20
C GLN A 254 -2.52 -1.56 23.34
N LEU A 255 -3.77 -1.67 22.88
CA LEU A 255 -4.42 -0.60 22.13
C LEU A 255 -4.58 0.68 22.96
N SER A 256 -5.13 0.55 24.17
CA SER A 256 -5.30 1.71 25.07
C SER A 256 -3.96 2.35 25.45
N THR A 257 -2.93 1.54 25.69
CA THR A 257 -1.58 2.01 26.03
C THR A 257 -0.95 2.75 24.85
N SER A 258 -1.10 2.22 23.64
CA SER A 258 -0.63 2.86 22.40
C SER A 258 -1.32 4.21 22.18
N ALA A 259 -2.64 4.29 22.38
CA ALA A 259 -3.40 5.52 22.23
C ALA A 259 -2.92 6.61 23.20
N ILE A 260 -2.76 6.27 24.48
CA ILE A 260 -2.25 7.19 25.51
C ILE A 260 -0.84 7.67 25.14
N ARG A 261 0.02 6.75 24.73
CA ARG A 261 1.42 7.04 24.39
C ARG A 261 1.55 7.96 23.18
N ALA A 262 0.74 7.75 22.14
CA ALA A 262 0.73 8.58 20.93
C ALA A 262 0.15 9.99 21.14
N LYS A 263 -0.47 10.28 22.30
CA LYS A 263 -1.02 11.59 22.65
C LYS A 263 -1.96 12.10 21.54
N HIS A 264 -1.66 13.24 20.92
CA HIS A 264 -2.48 13.80 19.85
C HIS A 264 -2.36 13.05 18.50
N ARG A 265 -1.35 12.19 18.33
CA ARG A 265 -1.11 11.39 17.12
C ARG A 265 -1.71 9.99 17.18
N HIS A 266 -2.61 9.68 18.11
CA HIS A 266 -3.20 8.34 18.25
C HIS A 266 -3.88 7.82 16.96
N ARG A 267 -4.42 8.70 16.12
CA ARG A 267 -4.97 8.35 14.79
C ARG A 267 -3.91 8.06 13.72
N ASN A 268 -2.63 8.30 14.00
CA ASN A 268 -1.53 7.87 13.15
C ASN A 268 -1.06 6.45 13.47
N ILE A 269 -1.68 5.77 14.45
CA ILE A 269 -1.52 4.34 14.69
C ILE A 269 -2.59 3.61 13.89
N PHE A 270 -2.16 2.77 12.96
CA PHE A 270 -2.98 1.86 12.19
C PHE A 270 -2.86 0.46 12.78
N VAL A 271 -3.89 0.01 13.48
CA VAL A 271 -3.90 -1.30 14.13
C VAL A 271 -4.15 -2.39 13.09
N GLY A 272 -3.23 -3.34 12.97
CA GLY A 272 -3.32 -4.45 12.02
C GLY A 272 -4.47 -5.40 12.30
N ILE A 273 -5.22 -5.74 11.27
CA ILE A 273 -6.26 -6.78 11.27
C ILE A 273 -6.01 -7.68 10.06
N ASP A 274 -5.50 -8.88 10.31
CA ASP A 274 -5.16 -9.85 9.27
C ASP A 274 -6.40 -10.67 8.86
N CYS A 275 -6.80 -10.57 7.59
CA CYS A 275 -7.95 -11.31 7.07
C CYS A 275 -7.73 -12.81 7.01
N PHE A 276 -6.48 -13.30 7.01
CA PHE A 276 -6.20 -14.73 7.14
C PHE A 276 -6.20 -15.21 8.60
N GLY A 277 -6.28 -14.30 9.57
CA GLY A 277 -6.51 -14.66 10.97
C GLY A 277 -5.30 -15.20 11.71
N ARG A 278 -4.07 -14.94 11.25
CA ARG A 278 -2.82 -15.48 11.86
C ARG A 278 -2.56 -14.87 13.24
N GLY A 279 -3.20 -15.42 14.28
CA GLY A 279 -3.13 -14.90 15.65
C GLY A 279 -3.91 -13.60 15.87
N CYS A 280 -4.66 -13.13 14.88
CA CYS A 280 -5.46 -11.91 14.95
C CYS A 280 -6.70 -12.11 15.83
N HIS A 281 -7.10 -11.07 16.56
CA HIS A 281 -8.37 -11.06 17.29
C HIS A 281 -9.54 -11.39 16.35
N GLY A 282 -10.49 -12.21 16.80
CA GLY A 282 -11.62 -12.70 15.97
C GLY A 282 -11.26 -13.80 14.96
N GLY A 283 -9.97 -14.07 14.71
CA GLY A 283 -9.54 -15.16 13.82
C GLY A 283 -9.68 -14.86 12.31
N GLY A 284 -9.77 -13.60 11.93
CA GLY A 284 -9.82 -13.17 10.52
C GLY A 284 -11.11 -13.53 9.79
N GLY A 285 -11.04 -13.52 8.45
CA GLY A 285 -12.13 -13.83 7.53
C GLY A 285 -13.41 -13.06 7.83
N TRP A 286 -14.53 -13.78 7.89
CA TRP A 286 -15.84 -13.20 8.22
C TRP A 286 -15.88 -12.51 9.60
N ASN A 287 -14.95 -12.84 10.50
CA ASN A 287 -14.87 -12.30 11.84
C ASN A 287 -13.98 -11.07 11.97
N CYS A 288 -13.39 -10.54 10.88
CA CYS A 288 -12.63 -9.28 10.93
C CYS A 288 -13.39 -8.15 11.62
N HIS A 289 -14.71 -8.06 11.44
CA HIS A 289 -15.56 -7.08 12.11
C HIS A 289 -15.48 -7.10 13.65
N GLN A 290 -15.20 -8.26 14.26
CA GLN A 290 -15.02 -8.38 15.71
C GLN A 290 -13.75 -7.66 16.17
N ALA A 291 -12.68 -7.70 15.36
CA ALA A 291 -11.45 -6.98 15.64
C ALA A 291 -11.61 -5.47 15.43
N PHE A 292 -12.36 -5.02 14.41
CA PHE A 292 -12.55 -3.60 14.08
C PHE A 292 -13.08 -2.77 15.24
N MET A 293 -13.92 -3.37 16.09
CA MET A 293 -14.53 -2.69 17.22
C MET A 293 -13.49 -2.06 18.17
N TYR A 294 -12.41 -2.79 18.50
CA TYR A 294 -11.51 -2.38 19.59
C TYR A 294 -10.60 -1.19 19.24
N PRO A 295 -9.97 -1.12 18.05
CA PRO A 295 -9.22 0.08 17.64
C PRO A 295 -10.12 1.31 17.59
N ARG A 296 -11.33 1.19 17.03
CA ARG A 296 -12.28 2.32 16.91
C ARG A 296 -12.75 2.85 18.26
N GLN A 297 -13.00 1.98 19.24
CA GLN A 297 -13.31 2.38 20.62
C GLN A 297 -12.17 3.17 21.29
N ASN A 298 -10.93 2.95 20.88
CA ASN A 298 -9.75 3.70 21.32
C ASN A 298 -9.42 4.89 20.40
N ASN A 299 -10.31 5.21 19.45
CA ASN A 299 -10.12 6.28 18.45
C ASN A 299 -8.81 6.10 17.63
N LEU A 300 -8.36 4.86 17.46
CA LEU A 300 -7.22 4.47 16.63
C LEU A 300 -7.65 4.16 15.20
N SER A 301 -6.72 4.32 14.26
CA SER A 301 -6.92 3.94 12.86
C SER A 301 -6.73 2.43 12.68
N ILE A 302 -7.18 1.89 11.55
CA ILE A 302 -7.11 0.45 11.26
C ILE A 302 -6.29 0.23 9.99
N ALA A 303 -5.48 -0.82 9.98
CA ALA A 303 -4.94 -1.40 8.76
C ALA A 303 -5.54 -2.79 8.53
N LEU A 304 -6.46 -2.89 7.57
CA LEU A 304 -7.02 -4.16 7.11
C LEU A 304 -6.01 -4.81 6.16
N PHE A 305 -5.43 -5.92 6.57
CA PHE A 305 -4.40 -6.63 5.84
C PHE A 305 -4.95 -7.84 5.10
N ALA A 306 -4.52 -8.02 3.86
CA ALA A 306 -4.77 -9.18 3.02
C ALA A 306 -6.25 -9.54 2.78
N PRO A 307 -7.15 -8.58 2.45
CA PRO A 307 -8.52 -8.89 2.04
C PRO A 307 -8.59 -9.77 0.78
N GLY A 308 -7.47 -10.00 0.07
CA GLY A 308 -7.31 -11.07 -0.91
C GLY A 308 -7.77 -12.45 -0.43
N TRP A 309 -7.83 -12.67 0.90
CA TRP A 309 -8.51 -13.80 1.54
C TRP A 309 -9.86 -14.15 0.93
N ILE A 310 -10.68 -13.15 0.55
CA ILE A 310 -12.00 -13.38 -0.06
C ILE A 310 -11.84 -14.17 -1.37
N VAL A 311 -10.86 -13.81 -2.20
CA VAL A 311 -10.58 -14.46 -3.48
C VAL A 311 -9.91 -15.80 -3.32
N GLU A 312 -9.03 -15.91 -2.34
CA GLU A 312 -8.24 -17.13 -2.14
C GLU A 312 -9.02 -18.25 -1.44
N THR A 313 -10.11 -17.92 -0.74
CA THR A 313 -10.85 -18.90 0.08
C THR A 313 -12.30 -19.11 -0.32
N MET A 314 -12.84 -18.28 -1.21
CA MET A 314 -14.24 -18.39 -1.67
C MET A 314 -14.35 -18.85 -3.12
N PRO A 315 -15.50 -19.42 -3.53
CA PRO A 315 -15.73 -19.77 -4.93
C PRO A 315 -15.69 -18.54 -5.86
N SER A 316 -14.96 -18.66 -6.98
CA SER A 316 -14.76 -17.61 -7.99
C SER A 316 -16.06 -16.92 -8.44
N ARG A 317 -17.11 -17.70 -8.71
CA ARG A 317 -18.41 -17.20 -9.19
C ARG A 317 -19.16 -16.32 -8.19
N GLU A 318 -18.76 -16.32 -6.92
CA GLU A 318 -19.43 -15.57 -5.84
C GLU A 318 -18.59 -14.39 -5.36
N ILE A 319 -17.51 -14.03 -6.07
CA ILE A 319 -16.53 -13.09 -5.53
C ILE A 319 -17.11 -11.71 -5.24
N ILE A 320 -17.97 -11.20 -6.13
CA ILE A 320 -18.65 -9.92 -5.95
C ILE A 320 -19.55 -9.97 -4.72
N ILE A 321 -20.39 -11.01 -4.60
CA ILE A 321 -21.33 -11.18 -3.49
C ILE A 321 -20.58 -11.34 -2.17
N ASN A 322 -19.47 -12.08 -2.15
CA ASN A 322 -18.67 -12.29 -0.95
C ASN A 322 -17.91 -11.03 -0.55
N SER A 323 -17.42 -10.24 -1.51
CA SER A 323 -16.89 -8.90 -1.25
C SER A 323 -17.94 -7.98 -0.62
N LEU A 324 -19.14 -7.89 -1.19
CA LEU A 324 -20.24 -7.09 -0.60
C LEU A 324 -20.56 -7.56 0.83
N ARG A 325 -20.76 -8.87 1.04
CA ARG A 325 -21.03 -9.44 2.36
C ARG A 325 -19.93 -9.15 3.38
N PHE A 326 -18.67 -9.15 2.96
CA PHE A 326 -17.54 -8.89 3.85
C PHE A 326 -17.59 -7.45 4.34
N TRP A 327 -17.77 -6.49 3.43
CA TRP A 327 -17.80 -5.06 3.75
C TRP A 327 -19.09 -4.60 4.44
N ASP A 328 -20.23 -5.25 4.18
CA ASP A 328 -21.48 -5.03 4.91
C ASP A 328 -21.31 -5.28 6.42
N ARG A 329 -20.41 -6.19 6.82
CA ARG A 329 -20.11 -6.43 8.24
C ARG A 329 -19.20 -5.37 8.85
N LEU A 330 -18.51 -4.59 8.02
CA LEU A 330 -17.57 -3.55 8.44
C LEU A 330 -18.20 -2.15 8.44
N VAL A 331 -19.33 -1.95 7.73
CA VAL A 331 -19.93 -0.63 7.46
C VAL A 331 -20.15 0.24 8.71
N THR A 332 -20.45 -0.36 9.86
CA THR A 332 -20.69 0.36 11.12
C THR A 332 -19.40 0.83 11.81
N PHE A 333 -18.24 0.34 11.37
CA PHE A 333 -16.92 0.64 11.94
C PHE A 333 -16.06 1.54 11.04
N VAL A 334 -16.48 1.73 9.79
CA VAL A 334 -15.81 2.57 8.79
C VAL A 334 -16.62 3.83 8.55
N ARG A 335 -15.94 4.89 8.11
CA ARG A 335 -16.58 6.15 7.80
C ARG A 335 -16.84 6.23 6.28
N PRO A 336 -18.06 6.54 5.84
CA PRO A 336 -18.31 6.83 4.43
C PRO A 336 -17.72 8.18 4.01
N HIS A 337 -17.07 8.20 2.85
CA HIS A 337 -16.62 9.38 2.14
C HIS A 337 -17.63 9.69 1.02
N PRO A 338 -18.51 10.70 1.17
CA PRO A 338 -19.48 11.03 0.15
C PRO A 338 -18.82 11.69 -1.06
N LEU A 339 -19.39 11.49 -2.25
CA LEU A 339 -19.08 12.32 -3.41
C LEU A 339 -19.57 13.75 -3.13
N THR A 340 -18.70 14.73 -3.29
CA THR A 340 -18.95 16.13 -2.90
C THR A 340 -19.08 17.09 -4.08
N THR A 341 -18.86 16.61 -5.31
CA THR A 341 -18.82 17.42 -6.53
C THR A 341 -19.80 16.89 -7.58
N LEU A 342 -20.37 17.80 -8.39
CA LEU A 342 -21.26 17.50 -9.51
C LEU A 342 -20.56 17.84 -10.84
N PRO A 343 -20.91 17.16 -11.96
CA PRO A 343 -21.90 16.09 -12.06
C PRO A 343 -21.39 14.75 -11.52
N ILE A 344 -22.32 13.89 -11.08
CA ILE A 344 -22.03 12.48 -10.78
C ILE A 344 -22.56 11.67 -11.96
N ASP A 345 -21.69 10.87 -12.57
CA ASP A 345 -22.02 9.96 -13.67
C ASP A 345 -21.37 8.59 -13.41
N THR A 346 -22.07 7.52 -13.77
CA THR A 346 -21.58 6.15 -13.64
C THR A 346 -22.36 5.22 -14.55
N ASP A 347 -21.65 4.29 -15.19
CA ASP A 347 -22.19 3.19 -15.98
C ASP A 347 -22.16 1.86 -15.22
N PHE A 348 -21.75 1.89 -13.94
CA PHE A 348 -21.51 0.72 -13.08
C PHE A 348 -20.53 -0.31 -13.69
N SER A 349 -19.58 0.15 -14.51
CA SER A 349 -18.55 -0.69 -15.10
C SER A 349 -17.52 -1.18 -14.07
N PHE A 350 -17.01 -2.40 -14.32
CA PHE A 350 -16.04 -3.09 -13.48
C PHE A 350 -14.64 -3.18 -14.11
N VAL A 351 -14.33 -2.33 -15.10
CA VAL A 351 -13.06 -2.42 -15.86
C VAL A 351 -11.87 -2.35 -14.89
N LEU A 352 -11.12 -3.46 -14.82
CA LEU A 352 -9.80 -3.56 -14.20
C LEU A 352 -8.73 -3.10 -15.19
#